data_AF-A0A5B1AR23-F1
#
_entry.id   AF-A0A5B1AR23-F1
#
_cell.length_a   1.000
_cell.length_b   1.000
_cell.length_c   1.000
_cell.angle_alpha   90.00
_cell.angle_beta   90.00
_cell.angle_gamma   90.00
#
_symmetry.space_group_name_H-M   'P 1'
#
loop_
_entity.id
_entity.type
_entity.pdbx_description
1 polymer ?
#
loop_
_entity_poly.entity_id
_entity_poly.type
_entity_poly.pdbx_seq_one_letter_code
_entity_poly.pdbx_strand_id
1 'polypeptide(L)'
;TIRAEADLTRFPADVARVVVRFIHTCGQVDVAEHVAYTDDVVARASAALREGAPVLCDSSMVAAGITSSRLPTANQVVSLVADRRAAELAARRHTTRSAAG
;
A
#
# COMPACT_ATOMS: atom_id res chain seq x y z
N THR A 1 -2.86 11.12 -21.09
CA THR A 1 -1.61 11.02 -20.31
C THR A 1 -1.45 9.58 -19.84
N ILE A 2 -1.70 9.17 -18.58
CA ILE A 2 -1.37 7.79 -18.12
C ILE A 2 -2.02 6.65 -18.94
N ARG A 3 -3.35 6.60 -19.06
CA ARG A 3 -4.03 5.49 -19.77
C ARG A 3 -3.73 5.44 -21.27
N ALA A 4 -3.23 6.52 -21.83
CA ALA A 4 -2.85 6.59 -23.24
C ALA A 4 -1.41 6.12 -23.48
N GLU A 5 -0.58 6.12 -22.44
CA GLU A 5 0.86 5.87 -22.53
C GLU A 5 1.28 4.53 -21.88
N ALA A 6 0.57 4.06 -20.86
CA ALA A 6 0.89 2.84 -20.15
C ALA A 6 0.32 1.60 -20.84
N ASP A 7 1.13 0.55 -21.02
CA ASP A 7 0.62 -0.78 -21.33
C ASP A 7 -0.04 -1.38 -20.08
N LEU A 8 -1.35 -1.53 -20.16
CA LEU A 8 -2.19 -2.10 -19.09
C LEU A 8 -2.84 -3.42 -19.51
N THR A 9 -2.54 -3.93 -20.70
CA THR A 9 -3.26 -5.06 -21.33
C THR A 9 -3.17 -6.35 -20.51
N ARG A 10 -2.08 -6.54 -19.76
CA ARG A 10 -1.86 -7.71 -18.90
C ARG A 10 -2.59 -7.66 -17.55
N PHE A 11 -3.26 -6.55 -17.23
CA PHE A 11 -3.93 -6.38 -15.94
C PHE A 11 -5.45 -6.56 -16.07
N PRO A 12 -6.08 -7.32 -15.17
CA PRO A 12 -7.51 -7.25 -14.93
C PRO A 12 -7.96 -5.81 -14.64
N ALA A 13 -9.20 -5.47 -14.96
CA ALA A 13 -9.68 -4.08 -14.93
C ALA A 13 -9.57 -3.40 -13.55
N ASP A 14 -9.71 -4.19 -12.47
CA ASP A 14 -9.58 -3.74 -11.09
C ASP A 14 -8.10 -3.52 -10.71
N VAL A 15 -7.19 -4.42 -11.10
CA VAL A 15 -5.74 -4.25 -10.95
C VAL A 15 -5.23 -3.06 -11.75
N ALA A 16 -5.68 -2.91 -13.01
CA ALA A 16 -5.32 -1.79 -13.88
C ALA A 16 -5.66 -0.42 -13.24
N ARG A 17 -6.76 -0.34 -12.47
CA ARG A 17 -7.13 0.87 -11.73
C ARG A 17 -6.11 1.21 -10.64
N VAL A 18 -5.59 0.21 -9.93
CA VAL A 18 -4.54 0.38 -8.92
C VAL A 18 -3.23 0.81 -9.59
N VAL A 19 -2.84 0.15 -10.68
CA VAL A 19 -1.61 0.47 -11.42
C VAL A 19 -1.62 1.90 -11.96
N VAL A 20 -2.74 2.39 -12.48
CA VAL A 20 -2.88 3.80 -12.90
C VAL A 20 -2.63 4.78 -11.75
N ARG A 21 -3.12 4.48 -10.53
CA ARG A 21 -2.84 5.32 -9.36
C ARG A 21 -1.38 5.22 -8.92
N PHE A 22 -0.76 4.06 -9.09
CA PHE A 22 0.66 3.88 -8.81
C PHE A 22 1.52 4.75 -9.74
N ILE A 23 1.32 4.65 -11.06
CA ILE A 23 1.97 5.49 -12.08
C ILE A 23 1.78 6.98 -11.77
N HIS A 24 0.56 7.39 -11.41
CA HIS A 24 0.28 8.78 -11.04
C HIS A 24 1.10 9.25 -9.83
N THR A 25 1.40 8.36 -8.90
CA THR A 25 2.11 8.69 -7.65
C THR A 25 3.60 8.83 -7.88
N CYS A 26 4.21 7.97 -8.69
CA CYS A 26 5.65 8.01 -8.98
C CYS A 26 6.01 8.83 -10.23
N GLY A 27 5.04 9.15 -11.09
CA GLY A 27 5.28 9.86 -12.36
C GLY A 27 6.00 9.02 -13.42
N GLN A 28 6.04 7.70 -13.24
CA GLN A 28 6.83 6.79 -14.07
C GLN A 28 5.91 5.77 -14.74
N VAL A 29 5.77 5.85 -16.07
CA VAL A 29 4.82 5.04 -16.86
C VAL A 29 5.25 3.58 -16.96
N ASP A 30 6.54 3.32 -17.17
CA ASP A 30 7.13 1.99 -17.32
C ASP A 30 7.14 1.16 -16.02
N VAL A 31 6.80 1.75 -14.86
CA VAL A 31 6.63 1.00 -13.60
C VAL A 31 5.60 -0.13 -13.73
N ALA A 32 4.66 0.01 -14.68
CA ALA A 32 3.69 -1.01 -15.03
C ALA A 32 4.35 -2.34 -15.41
N GLU A 33 5.56 -2.35 -15.96
CA GLU A 33 6.30 -3.57 -16.35
C GLU A 33 6.78 -4.36 -15.12
N HIS A 34 6.98 -3.68 -13.99
CA HIS A 34 7.52 -4.27 -12.77
C HIS A 34 6.45 -4.67 -11.74
N VAL A 35 5.17 -4.40 -12.02
CA VAL A 35 4.08 -4.78 -11.12
C VAL A 35 3.81 -6.28 -11.19
N ALA A 36 3.90 -6.98 -10.07
CA ALA A 36 3.37 -8.32 -9.89
C ALA A 36 2.13 -8.25 -8.98
N TYR A 37 1.20 -9.17 -9.16
CA TYR A 37 0.00 -9.30 -8.35
C TYR A 37 -0.37 -10.77 -8.21
N THR A 38 -1.03 -11.12 -7.11
CA THR A 38 -1.70 -12.41 -6.97
C THR A 38 -3.15 -12.28 -7.43
N ASP A 39 -3.75 -13.40 -7.79
CA ASP A 39 -5.18 -13.47 -8.08
C ASP A 39 -6.01 -12.91 -6.91
N ASP A 40 -7.12 -12.27 -7.25
CA ASP A 40 -8.10 -11.67 -6.33
C ASP A 40 -7.56 -10.61 -5.34
N VAL A 41 -6.32 -10.13 -5.49
CA VAL A 41 -5.71 -9.20 -4.52
C VAL A 41 -6.57 -7.95 -4.28
N VAL A 42 -7.15 -7.39 -5.35
CA VAL A 42 -7.99 -6.20 -5.24
C VAL A 42 -9.33 -6.53 -4.59
N ALA A 43 -9.94 -7.67 -4.93
CA ALA A 43 -11.19 -8.11 -4.33
C ALA A 43 -11.04 -8.36 -2.81
N ARG A 44 -10.02 -9.13 -2.41
CA ARG A 44 -9.75 -9.47 -1.00
C ARG A 44 -9.35 -8.25 -0.18
N ALA A 45 -8.45 -7.39 -0.68
CA ALA A 45 -8.06 -6.18 0.04
C ALA A 45 -9.23 -5.21 0.18
N SER A 46 -10.05 -5.04 -0.87
CA SER A 46 -11.23 -4.19 -0.81
C SER A 46 -12.30 -4.72 0.15
N ALA A 47 -12.51 -6.04 0.22
CA ALA A 47 -13.42 -6.66 1.18
C ALA A 47 -12.95 -6.42 2.61
N ALA A 48 -11.68 -6.71 2.92
CA ALA A 48 -11.11 -6.48 4.25
C ALA A 48 -11.26 -5.01 4.69
N LEU A 49 -10.98 -4.05 3.80
CA LEU A 49 -11.17 -2.63 4.12
C LEU A 49 -12.65 -2.30 4.40
N ARG A 50 -13.60 -2.83 3.62
CA ARG A 50 -15.04 -2.61 3.87
C ARG A 50 -15.52 -3.27 5.17
N GLU A 51 -14.89 -4.36 5.58
CA GLU A 51 -15.14 -5.07 6.84
C GLU A 51 -14.46 -4.38 8.05
N GLY A 52 -13.72 -3.29 7.84
CA GLY A 52 -13.12 -2.49 8.91
C GLY A 52 -11.69 -2.88 9.27
N ALA A 53 -11.02 -3.71 8.47
CA ALA A 53 -9.62 -4.09 8.73
C ALA A 53 -8.71 -2.84 8.80
N PRO A 54 -7.73 -2.81 9.72
CA PRO A 54 -6.75 -1.73 9.77
C PRO A 54 -5.75 -1.82 8.62
N VAL A 55 -5.18 -0.68 8.23
CA VAL A 55 -4.03 -0.61 7.33
C VAL A 55 -2.77 -0.45 8.17
N LEU A 56 -1.94 -1.50 8.18
CA LEU A 56 -0.64 -1.48 8.84
C LEU A 56 0.42 -1.00 7.85
N CYS A 57 1.12 0.07 8.21
CA CYS A 57 2.15 0.71 7.41
C CYS A 57 3.52 0.50 8.06
N ASP A 58 4.50 0.11 7.26
CA ASP A 58 5.90 -0.06 7.67
C ASP A 58 6.63 1.28 7.89
N SER A 59 6.08 2.37 7.36
CA SER A 59 6.62 3.72 7.45
C SER A 59 5.55 4.78 7.73
N SER A 60 5.95 5.84 8.44
CA SER A 60 5.08 7.00 8.70
C SER A 60 4.70 7.75 7.42
N MET A 61 5.54 7.68 6.37
CA MET A 61 5.23 8.30 5.08
C MET A 61 4.07 7.61 4.38
N VAL A 62 4.03 6.28 4.37
CA VAL A 62 2.89 5.53 3.80
C VAL A 62 1.61 5.84 4.57
N ALA A 63 1.66 5.83 5.91
CA ALA A 63 0.51 6.19 6.74
C ALA A 63 -0.01 7.61 6.45
N ALA A 64 0.88 8.60 6.35
CA ALA A 64 0.51 9.98 6.05
C ALA A 64 -0.03 10.17 4.62
N GLY A 65 0.37 9.33 3.67
CA GLY A 65 -0.09 9.38 2.28
C GLY A 65 -1.50 8.81 2.05
N ILE A 66 -2.05 8.06 3.00
CA ILE A 66 -3.39 7.48 2.88
C ILE A 66 -4.44 8.58 3.07
N THR A 67 -5.26 8.82 2.04
CA THR A 67 -6.37 9.77 2.09
C THR A 67 -7.52 9.21 2.92
N SER A 68 -7.64 9.65 4.18
CA SER A 68 -8.62 9.14 5.14
C SER A 68 -10.07 9.22 4.65
N SER A 69 -10.44 10.26 3.90
CA SER A 69 -11.78 10.43 3.32
C SER A 69 -12.15 9.40 2.25
N ARG A 70 -11.19 8.59 1.78
CA ARG A 70 -11.41 7.51 0.81
C ARG A 70 -11.50 6.12 1.44
N LEU A 71 -11.31 6.02 2.76
CA LEU A 71 -11.48 4.76 3.46
C LEU A 71 -12.98 4.43 3.52
N PRO A 72 -13.38 3.18 3.22
CA PRO A 72 -14.80 2.81 3.14
C PRO A 72 -15.49 2.82 4.51
N THR A 73 -14.71 2.71 5.58
CA THR A 73 -15.17 2.82 6.98
C THR A 73 -14.17 3.68 7.75
N ALA A 74 -14.34 3.80 9.07
CA ALA A 74 -13.32 4.39 9.94
C ALA A 74 -12.11 3.45 10.14
N ASN A 75 -11.55 2.92 9.05
CA ASN A 75 -10.38 2.03 9.07
C ASN A 75 -9.22 2.74 9.76
N GLN A 76 -8.61 2.08 10.75
CA GLN A 76 -7.41 2.62 11.39
C GLN A 76 -6.23 2.54 10.43
N VAL A 77 -5.43 3.60 10.38
CA VAL A 77 -4.14 3.62 9.69
C VAL A 77 -3.05 3.68 10.75
N VAL A 78 -2.22 2.64 10.83
CA VAL A 78 -1.27 2.46 11.92
C VAL A 78 0.13 2.32 11.34
N SER A 79 1.08 3.09 11.86
CA SER A 79 2.52 2.94 11.59
C SER A 79 3.25 2.68 12.89
N LEU A 80 3.94 1.55 13.00
CA LEU A 80 4.62 1.13 14.23
C LEU A 80 6.11 1.52 14.24
N VAL A 81 6.67 1.94 13.10
CA VAL A 81 8.09 2.35 13.02
C VAL A 81 8.42 3.57 13.88
N ALA A 82 7.42 4.42 14.16
CA ALA A 82 7.56 5.60 15.01
C ALA A 82 7.28 5.31 16.50
N ASP A 83 6.86 4.10 16.86
CA ASP A 83 6.69 3.71 18.26
C ASP A 83 8.05 3.80 18.98
N ARG A 84 8.07 4.47 20.15
CA ARG A 84 9.29 4.66 20.95
C ARG A 84 9.93 3.33 21.34
N ARG A 85 9.13 2.25 21.43
CA ARG A 85 9.59 0.89 21.76
C ARG A 85 10.26 0.17 20.58
N ALA A 86 10.08 0.64 19.34
CA ALA A 86 10.58 -0.03 18.15
C ALA A 86 12.12 -0.14 18.14
N ALA A 87 12.83 0.88 18.65
CA ALA A 87 14.29 0.86 18.75
C ALA A 87 14.79 -0.21 19.73
N GLU A 88 14.19 -0.27 20.92
CA GLU A 88 14.53 -1.28 21.93
C GLU A 88 14.21 -2.70 21.44
N LEU A 89 13.04 -2.87 20.80
CA LEU A 89 12.61 -4.17 20.27
C LEU A 89 13.51 -4.65 19.12
N ALA A 90 13.92 -3.74 18.23
CA ALA A 90 14.87 -4.01 17.15
C ALA A 90 16.23 -4.48 17.69
N ALA A 91 16.74 -3.81 18.73
CA ALA A 91 18.00 -4.21 19.39
C ALA A 91 17.91 -5.62 19.99
N ARG A 92 16.83 -5.93 20.73
CA ARG A 92 16.62 -7.27 21.32
C ARG A 92 16.46 -8.38 20.28
N ARG A 93 15.89 -8.07 19.12
CA ARG A 93 15.62 -9.03 18.04
C ARG A 93 16.72 -9.08 16.97
N HIS A 94 17.77 -8.27 17.09
CA HIS A 94 18.82 -8.14 16.08
C HIS A 94 18.26 -7.87 14.66
N THR A 95 17.28 -6.98 14.56
CA THR A 95 16.61 -6.64 13.29
C THR A 95 16.43 -5.13 13.16
N THR A 96 15.85 -4.65 12.05
CA THR A 96 15.57 -3.23 11.83
C THR A 96 14.33 -2.77 12.61
N ARG A 97 14.19 -1.46 12.85
CA ARG A 97 12.98 -0.90 13.49
C ARG A 97 11.70 -1.24 12.72
N SER A 98 11.75 -1.17 11.39
CA SER A 98 10.60 -1.48 10.52
C SER A 98 10.20 -2.95 10.59
N ALA A 99 11.15 -3.87 10.80
CA ALA A 99 10.85 -5.30 10.96
C ALA A 99 10.47 -5.69 12.41
N ALA A 100 10.89 -4.87 13.39
CA ALA A 100 10.55 -5.09 14.79
C ALA A 100 9.15 -4.59 15.14
N GLY A 101 8.77 -3.44 14.56
CA GLY A 101 7.48 -2.78 14.70
C GLY A 101 6.35 -3.55 14.04
#